data_AF-A0A979FHH6-F1
#
_entry.id   AF-A0A979FHH6-F1
#
_cell.length_a   1.000
_cell.length_b   1.000
_cell.length_c   1.000
_cell.angle_alpha   90.00
_cell.angle_beta   90.00
_cell.angle_gamma   90.00
#
_symmetry.space_group_name_H-M   'P 1'
#
loop_
_entity.id
_entity.type
_entity.pdbx_description
1 polymer ?
#
loop_
_entity_poly.entity_id
_entity_poly.type
_entity_poly.pdbx_seq_one_letter_code
_entity_poly.pdbx_strand_id
1 'polypeptide(L)'
;MQVSSSESRRQGLSADVRRYGDALSVLGPDGPSRVQNMSRRIDALAEQMTSGGWDDVALSMNGLQARVASIEGRINDLSNVASRLDALELYRGTAGNSSGGDDGGLASRNTRNIRWLRRRLTTMQELLEKRECNSLPCSRGGTCIDLYDGFQCLCRPGWTGSTCDTDVDECMEFSGTDLGCQNGGTCVNTDGGYRCTCPPSWYGSHCTLKEDTCTTGSASTLCDHGDCYPQPSEGRSYTCRCHQGWTKAPGSNTCSQDVDECAVGRTNHCSANPAVMCINLPGSYTCAPCPAGYTGDGFRCTDVNECEVFNGGCSLSPRVQCINEPGGYRCGTCPAGYEGDGHTCTLRPRPCLQRPCHHLASCSDALQHMLPDYYQCTCPPGYAGNGIGPFGCSLISGGGATDPCANNPCVHGTCLANGNAFVCHCSPGYTGVRCETNADPCSSRPCLNGGTCSSAGISFSCSCPQAFTGPTCAERAQSCGGVLTGMGGIVHYPSPHIETYDHNISCAWRIQVPSTKAINVTLHKYYYCGVQYLGTV
;
A
#
# COMPACT_ATOMS: atom_id res chain seq x y z
N MET A 1 24.67 0.86 21.21
CA MET A 1 23.26 1.00 20.77
C MET A 1 22.38 0.08 21.62
N GLN A 2 21.90 0.55 22.76
CA GLN A 2 20.73 -0.02 23.47
C GLN A 2 20.15 1.12 24.32
N VAL A 3 19.31 1.94 23.70
CA VAL A 3 18.42 2.91 24.36
C VAL A 3 17.08 2.77 23.63
N SER A 4 16.17 1.92 24.12
CA SER A 4 14.78 1.88 23.63
C SER A 4 13.79 1.13 24.54
N SER A 5 13.93 1.20 25.88
CA SER A 5 12.93 0.59 26.78
C SER A 5 12.41 1.52 27.89
N SER A 6 13.09 2.64 28.18
CA SER A 6 12.61 3.63 29.15
C SER A 6 11.60 4.62 28.54
N GLU A 7 11.76 4.97 27.27
CA GLU A 7 10.96 6.00 26.59
C GLU A 7 9.55 5.50 26.21
N SER A 8 9.41 4.23 25.83
CA SER A 8 8.10 3.59 25.62
C SER A 8 7.33 3.37 26.93
N ARG A 9 8.03 3.17 28.06
CA ARG A 9 7.41 3.08 29.38
C ARG A 9 6.89 4.45 29.83
N ARG A 10 7.66 5.52 29.60
CA ARG A 10 7.30 6.92 29.87
C ARG A 10 6.06 7.36 29.07
N GLN A 11 5.97 6.96 27.79
CA GLN A 11 4.81 7.26 26.94
C GLN A 11 3.55 6.47 27.33
N GLY A 12 3.68 5.22 27.80
CA GLY A 12 2.56 4.41 28.30
C GLY A 12 1.95 4.97 29.58
N LEU A 13 2.78 5.41 30.54
CA LEU A 13 2.35 6.00 31.80
C LEU A 13 1.64 7.35 31.63
N SER A 14 2.07 8.19 30.68
CA SER A 14 1.40 9.46 30.34
C SER A 14 0.02 9.26 29.71
N ALA A 15 -0.13 8.20 28.90
CA ALA A 15 -1.40 7.86 28.26
C ALA A 15 -2.44 7.34 29.28
N ASP A 16 -2.00 6.56 30.28
CA ASP A 16 -2.88 6.07 31.34
C ASP A 16 -3.37 7.22 32.24
N VAL A 17 -2.51 8.18 32.59
CA VAL A 17 -2.89 9.39 33.36
C VAL A 17 -3.96 10.22 32.63
N ARG A 18 -3.83 10.40 31.30
CA ARG A 18 -4.85 11.07 30.46
C ARG A 18 -6.15 10.27 30.42
N ARG A 19 -6.06 8.94 30.27
CA ARG A 19 -7.22 8.04 30.23
C ARG A 19 -8.02 8.01 31.54
N TYR A 20 -7.36 8.17 32.69
CA TYR A 20 -8.01 8.30 33.99
C TYR A 20 -8.60 9.70 34.24
N GLY A 21 -8.00 10.74 33.66
CA GLY A 21 -8.52 12.11 33.68
C GLY A 21 -9.89 12.25 33.00
N ASP A 22 -10.13 11.49 31.93
CA ASP A 22 -11.38 11.50 31.16
C ASP A 22 -12.49 10.63 31.79
N ALA A 23 -12.13 9.61 32.58
CA ALA A 23 -13.06 8.70 33.25
C ALA A 23 -13.89 9.36 34.38
N LEU A 24 -13.55 10.59 34.78
CA LEU A 24 -14.22 11.35 35.84
C LEU A 24 -15.41 12.19 35.37
N SER A 25 -15.69 12.21 34.06
CA SER A 25 -16.79 12.99 33.49
C SER A 25 -18.16 12.28 33.49
N VAL A 26 -18.23 11.00 33.89
CA VAL A 26 -19.46 10.20 33.79
C VAL A 26 -19.58 9.21 34.96
N LEU A 27 -19.93 9.68 36.15
CA LEU A 27 -20.21 8.79 37.28
C LEU A 27 -21.71 8.47 37.31
N GLY A 28 -22.07 7.42 36.55
CA GLY A 28 -23.31 6.66 36.73
C GLY A 28 -23.31 5.83 38.02
N PRO A 29 -24.23 4.86 38.18
CA PRO A 29 -24.53 4.20 39.46
C PRO A 29 -23.36 3.45 40.14
N ASP A 30 -22.30 3.08 39.39
CA ASP A 30 -21.08 2.45 39.94
C ASP A 30 -19.95 3.44 40.28
N GLY A 31 -20.25 4.74 40.24
CA GLY A 31 -19.27 5.81 40.38
C GLY A 31 -18.41 5.79 41.65
N PRO A 32 -18.99 5.61 42.85
CA PRO A 32 -18.25 5.59 44.12
C PRO A 32 -17.16 4.51 44.18
N SER A 33 -17.49 3.28 43.78
CA SER A 33 -16.59 2.13 43.78
C SER A 33 -15.47 2.27 42.74
N ARG A 34 -15.77 2.91 41.60
CA ARG A 34 -14.77 3.19 40.54
C ARG A 34 -13.77 4.25 40.96
N VAL A 35 -14.21 5.31 41.67
CA VAL A 35 -13.31 6.36 42.19
C VAL A 35 -12.38 5.80 43.28
N GLN A 36 -12.89 5.03 44.24
CA GLN A 36 -12.07 4.42 45.30
C GLN A 36 -11.06 3.39 44.76
N ASN A 37 -11.39 2.69 43.67
CA ASN A 37 -10.45 1.77 43.01
C ASN A 37 -9.40 2.54 42.17
N MET A 38 -9.77 3.70 41.62
CA MET A 38 -8.85 4.57 40.89
C MET A 38 -7.86 5.27 41.83
N SER A 39 -8.33 5.75 42.99
CA SER A 39 -7.51 6.32 44.06
C SER A 39 -6.38 5.39 44.50
N ARG A 40 -6.72 4.14 44.88
CA ARG A 40 -5.74 3.12 45.28
C ARG A 40 -4.71 2.79 44.19
N ARG A 41 -5.08 2.86 42.91
CA ARG A 41 -4.17 2.60 41.79
C ARG A 41 -3.25 3.79 41.52
N ILE A 42 -3.73 5.01 41.73
CA ILE A 42 -2.94 6.24 41.61
C ILE A 42 -1.92 6.30 42.75
N ASP A 43 -2.30 5.95 43.98
CA ASP A 43 -1.36 5.90 45.12
C ASP A 43 -0.26 4.84 44.92
N ALA A 44 -0.61 3.66 44.41
CA ALA A 44 0.36 2.62 44.07
C ALA A 44 1.30 3.03 42.92
N LEU A 45 0.81 3.83 41.95
CA LEU A 45 1.63 4.40 40.87
C LEU A 45 2.55 5.51 41.38
N ALA A 46 2.09 6.33 42.33
CA ALA A 46 2.89 7.38 42.96
C ALA A 46 4.06 6.77 43.77
N GLU A 47 3.82 5.69 44.53
CA GLU A 47 4.87 4.96 45.26
C GLU A 47 5.93 4.33 44.33
N GLN A 48 5.54 3.87 43.14
CA GLN A 48 6.49 3.33 42.16
C GLN A 48 7.39 4.41 41.55
N MET A 49 6.91 5.66 41.43
CA MET A 49 7.65 6.74 40.75
C MET A 49 8.61 7.50 41.66
N THR A 50 8.33 7.60 42.97
CA THR A 50 9.26 8.20 43.95
C THR A 50 10.55 7.39 44.12
N SER A 51 10.56 6.11 43.74
CA SER A 51 11.77 5.27 43.73
C SER A 51 12.71 5.49 42.52
N GLY A 52 12.26 6.23 41.50
CA GLY A 52 12.93 6.33 40.20
C GLY A 52 13.53 7.68 39.80
N GLY A 53 13.39 8.74 40.62
CA GLY A 53 14.02 10.05 40.38
C GLY A 53 13.41 10.90 39.24
N TRP A 54 12.09 10.90 39.07
CA TRP A 54 11.39 11.63 37.99
C TRP A 54 10.58 12.82 38.52
N ASP A 55 11.23 13.96 38.75
CA ASP A 55 10.60 15.13 39.40
C ASP A 55 9.47 15.78 38.58
N ASP A 56 9.60 15.83 37.25
CA ASP A 56 8.56 16.38 36.36
C ASP A 56 7.25 15.57 36.37
N VAL A 57 7.35 14.26 36.59
CA VAL A 57 6.17 13.35 36.61
C VAL A 57 5.47 13.42 37.97
N ALA A 58 6.23 13.68 39.04
CA ALA A 58 5.70 13.85 40.39
C ALA A 58 4.75 15.06 40.50
N LEU A 59 5.08 16.18 39.84
CA LEU A 59 4.21 17.37 39.79
C LEU A 59 2.87 17.09 39.12
N SER A 60 2.86 16.31 38.02
CA SER A 60 1.62 15.89 37.35
C SER A 60 0.82 14.88 38.17
N MET A 61 1.48 14.06 39.00
CA MET A 61 0.83 13.07 39.86
C MET A 61 0.18 13.73 41.08
N ASN A 62 0.83 14.73 41.69
CA ASN A 62 0.28 15.51 42.80
C ASN A 62 -1.03 16.22 42.39
N GLY A 63 -1.08 16.76 41.16
CA GLY A 63 -2.30 17.35 40.60
C GLY A 63 -3.43 16.32 40.39
N LEU A 64 -3.10 15.06 40.04
CA LEU A 64 -4.10 13.99 39.95
C LEU A 64 -4.59 13.54 41.33
N GLN A 65 -3.70 13.37 42.29
CA GLN A 65 -4.05 12.98 43.66
C GLN A 65 -4.96 14.01 44.33
N ALA A 66 -4.68 15.31 44.14
CA ALA A 66 -5.54 16.39 44.63
C ALA A 66 -6.97 16.30 44.03
N ARG A 67 -7.08 16.02 42.72
CA ARG A 67 -8.38 15.83 42.04
C ARG A 67 -9.13 14.61 42.60
N VAL A 68 -8.45 13.49 42.82
CA VAL A 68 -9.09 12.28 43.35
C VAL A 68 -9.54 12.46 44.79
N ALA A 69 -8.69 13.02 45.67
CA ALA A 69 -9.05 13.31 47.05
C ALA A 69 -10.26 14.26 47.15
N SER A 70 -10.33 15.27 46.27
CA SER A 70 -11.50 16.14 46.16
C SER A 70 -12.77 15.36 45.79
N ILE A 71 -12.68 14.41 44.84
CA ILE A 71 -13.83 13.61 44.38
C ILE A 71 -14.25 12.56 45.42
N GLU A 72 -13.31 11.99 46.17
CA GLU A 72 -13.62 11.11 47.31
C GLU A 72 -14.33 11.87 48.43
N GLY A 73 -13.91 13.09 48.74
CA GLY A 73 -14.61 13.99 49.65
C GLY A 73 -16.06 14.22 49.20
N ARG A 74 -16.26 14.51 47.91
CA ARG A 74 -17.59 14.69 47.29
C ARG A 74 -18.49 13.46 47.45
N ILE A 75 -17.97 12.26 47.18
CA ILE A 75 -18.73 11.00 47.29
C ILE A 75 -19.13 10.75 48.75
N ASN A 76 -18.22 11.00 49.69
CA ASN A 76 -18.48 10.74 51.11
C ASN A 76 -19.53 11.71 51.66
N ASP A 77 -19.45 13.00 51.34
CA ASP A 77 -20.43 13.98 51.80
C ASP A 77 -21.81 13.77 51.15
N LEU A 78 -21.85 13.49 49.84
CA LEU A 78 -23.09 13.16 49.13
C LEU A 78 -23.72 11.87 49.66
N SER A 79 -22.92 10.82 49.88
CA SER A 79 -23.40 9.56 50.46
C SER A 79 -23.97 9.79 51.85
N ASN A 80 -23.31 10.59 52.69
CA ASN A 80 -23.79 10.87 54.05
C ASN A 80 -25.11 11.66 54.04
N VAL A 81 -25.23 12.68 53.19
CA VAL A 81 -26.46 13.46 53.04
C VAL A 81 -27.60 12.61 52.45
N ALA A 82 -27.32 11.80 51.42
CA ALA A 82 -28.29 10.91 50.78
C ALA A 82 -28.79 9.82 51.73
N SER A 83 -27.89 9.10 52.42
CA SER A 83 -28.28 8.08 53.40
C SER A 83 -29.13 8.64 54.53
N ARG A 84 -28.85 9.87 54.98
CA ARG A 84 -29.68 10.56 55.99
C ARG A 84 -31.03 11.01 55.42
N LEU A 85 -31.11 11.34 54.13
CA LEU A 85 -32.36 11.68 53.47
C LEU A 85 -33.25 10.44 53.29
N ASP A 86 -32.70 9.34 52.78
CA ASP A 86 -33.42 8.07 52.59
C ASP A 86 -33.96 7.53 53.92
N ALA A 87 -33.15 7.58 54.98
CA ALA A 87 -33.59 7.19 56.32
C ALA A 87 -34.79 8.03 56.80
N LEU A 88 -34.83 9.33 56.50
CA LEU A 88 -35.93 10.22 56.90
C LEU A 88 -37.15 10.11 55.99
N GLU A 89 -37.00 9.77 54.70
CA GLU A 89 -38.10 9.54 53.76
C GLU A 89 -38.79 8.18 54.00
N LEU A 90 -38.03 7.14 54.36
CA LEU A 90 -38.58 5.82 54.73
C LEU A 90 -39.51 5.91 55.96
N TYR A 91 -39.10 6.68 56.98
CA TYR A 91 -39.92 6.97 58.17
C TYR A 91 -41.20 7.77 57.84
N ARG A 92 -41.21 8.51 56.72
CA ARG A 92 -42.39 9.27 56.27
C ARG A 92 -43.42 8.39 55.59
N GLY A 93 -42.99 7.29 54.95
CA GLY A 93 -43.87 6.32 54.29
C GLY A 93 -44.61 5.39 55.25
N THR A 94 -44.01 5.06 56.40
CA THR A 94 -44.62 4.19 57.43
C THR A 94 -45.63 4.90 58.33
N ALA A 95 -45.56 6.24 58.43
CA ALA A 95 -46.50 7.05 59.23
C ALA A 95 -47.88 7.27 58.57
N GLY A 96 -48.08 6.78 57.33
CA GLY A 96 -49.31 6.98 56.57
C GLY A 96 -50.49 6.09 56.94
N ASN A 97 -50.34 5.15 57.89
CA ASN A 97 -51.36 4.12 58.14
C ASN A 97 -51.73 3.87 59.62
N SER A 98 -51.45 4.81 60.53
CA SER A 98 -51.94 4.73 61.91
C SER A 98 -52.51 6.06 62.37
N SER A 99 -53.85 6.08 62.46
CA SER A 99 -54.65 7.11 63.09
C SER A 99 -54.45 7.10 64.61
N GLY A 100 -53.85 8.16 65.17
CA GLY A 100 -53.98 8.49 66.59
C GLY A 100 -52.75 9.11 67.26
N GLY A 101 -52.81 10.42 67.52
CA GLY A 101 -52.11 11.11 68.62
C GLY A 101 -50.58 11.27 68.53
N ASP A 102 -50.11 12.52 68.53
CA ASP A 102 -48.72 12.98 68.67
C ASP A 102 -47.71 12.82 67.50
N ASP A 103 -48.17 12.47 66.30
CA ASP A 103 -47.31 12.44 65.09
C ASP A 103 -47.10 13.80 64.39
N GLY A 104 -47.80 14.86 64.79
CA GLY A 104 -47.72 16.18 64.13
C GLY A 104 -46.37 16.90 64.31
N GLY A 105 -45.72 16.72 65.46
CA GLY A 105 -44.43 17.37 65.78
C GLY A 105 -43.22 16.70 65.11
N LEU A 106 -43.23 15.37 65.03
CA LEU A 106 -42.16 14.58 64.43
C LEU A 106 -42.20 14.68 62.89
N ALA A 107 -43.41 14.64 62.29
CA ALA A 107 -43.59 14.89 60.86
C ALA A 107 -43.13 16.30 60.44
N SER A 108 -43.38 17.32 61.28
CA SER A 108 -42.94 18.70 61.03
C SER A 108 -41.42 18.90 61.16
N ARG A 109 -40.78 18.28 62.17
CA ARG A 109 -39.30 18.26 62.33
C ARG A 109 -38.62 17.51 61.19
N ASN A 110 -39.12 16.33 60.80
CA ASN A 110 -38.60 15.58 59.67
C ASN A 110 -38.77 16.36 58.35
N THR A 111 -39.88 17.09 58.17
CA THR A 111 -40.08 17.94 56.99
C THR A 111 -39.09 19.12 56.94
N ARG A 112 -38.73 19.73 58.07
CA ARG A 112 -37.68 20.77 58.11
C ARG A 112 -36.28 20.20 57.85
N ASN A 113 -35.97 19.03 58.42
CA ASN A 113 -34.70 18.35 58.21
C ASN A 113 -34.52 17.90 56.76
N ILE A 114 -35.57 17.33 56.14
CA ILE A 114 -35.59 16.99 54.71
C ILE A 114 -35.38 18.25 53.86
N ARG A 115 -36.06 19.37 54.19
CA ARG A 115 -35.87 20.64 53.47
C ARG A 115 -34.44 21.18 53.61
N TRP A 116 -33.82 21.05 54.78
CA TRP A 116 -32.44 21.46 55.01
C TRP A 116 -31.44 20.57 54.26
N LEU A 117 -31.61 19.24 54.32
CA LEU A 117 -30.77 18.29 53.58
C LEU A 117 -30.91 18.50 52.07
N ARG A 118 -32.12 18.75 51.56
CA ARG A 118 -32.35 19.13 50.15
C ARG A 118 -31.63 20.42 49.79
N ARG A 119 -31.74 21.48 50.60
CA ARG A 119 -31.00 22.74 50.36
C ARG A 119 -29.49 22.52 50.37
N ARG A 120 -28.97 21.77 51.33
CA ARG A 120 -27.55 21.44 51.43
C ARG A 120 -27.08 20.62 50.24
N LEU A 121 -27.89 19.68 49.76
CA LEU A 121 -27.64 18.92 48.52
C LEU A 121 -27.59 19.86 47.30
N THR A 122 -28.53 20.79 47.17
CA THR A 122 -28.55 21.78 46.08
C THR A 122 -27.33 22.71 46.13
N THR A 123 -26.96 23.24 47.30
CA THR A 123 -25.75 24.07 47.45
C THR A 123 -24.48 23.29 47.14
N MET A 124 -24.41 22.03 47.56
CA MET A 124 -23.28 21.16 47.19
C MET A 124 -23.25 20.89 45.69
N GLN A 125 -24.40 20.69 45.04
CA GLN A 125 -24.49 20.58 43.58
C GLN A 125 -24.04 21.87 42.87
N GLU A 126 -24.38 23.05 43.38
CA GLU A 126 -23.95 24.33 42.81
C GLU A 126 -22.42 24.54 42.94
N LEU A 127 -21.83 24.23 44.09
CA LEU A 127 -20.37 24.31 44.30
C LEU A 127 -19.61 23.28 43.45
N LEU A 128 -20.25 22.19 43.06
CA LEU A 128 -19.69 21.17 42.16
C LEU A 128 -19.64 21.59 40.69
N GLU A 129 -20.48 22.54 40.30
CA GLU A 129 -20.57 23.07 38.94
C GLU A 129 -19.82 24.40 38.77
N LYS A 130 -19.37 24.99 39.89
CA LYS A 130 -18.54 26.19 39.88
C LYS A 130 -17.17 25.88 39.27
N ARG A 131 -16.75 26.73 38.33
CA ARG A 131 -15.44 26.67 37.67
C ARG A 131 -14.62 27.88 38.09
N GLU A 132 -14.01 27.81 39.26
CA GLU A 132 -13.11 28.81 39.83
C GLU A 132 -12.00 29.25 38.86
N CYS A 133 -11.49 28.33 38.04
CA CYS A 133 -10.45 28.58 37.03
C CYS A 133 -10.89 29.50 35.89
N ASN A 134 -12.20 29.71 35.68
CA ASN A 134 -12.69 30.71 34.72
C ASN A 134 -12.27 32.14 35.08
N SER A 135 -11.96 32.40 36.36
CA SER A 135 -11.45 33.70 36.82
C SER A 135 -9.97 33.91 36.52
N LEU A 136 -9.28 32.93 35.92
CA LEU A 136 -7.84 32.92 35.64
C LEU A 136 -6.98 33.29 36.87
N PRO A 137 -7.13 32.59 38.00
CA PRO A 137 -6.49 32.98 39.24
C PRO A 137 -4.98 32.68 39.30
N CYS A 138 -4.47 31.84 38.40
CA CYS A 138 -3.06 31.47 38.35
C CYS A 138 -2.28 32.46 37.47
N SER A 139 -1.30 33.13 38.07
CA SER A 139 -0.43 34.08 37.40
C SER A 139 0.65 33.38 36.56
N ARG A 140 1.27 34.15 35.65
CA ARG A 140 2.51 33.78 34.92
C ARG A 140 2.46 32.44 34.20
N GLY A 141 1.27 32.10 33.70
CA GLY A 141 1.03 30.91 32.89
C GLY A 141 0.99 29.60 33.68
N GLY A 142 0.78 29.66 35.00
CA GLY A 142 0.48 28.48 35.83
C GLY A 142 -0.79 27.76 35.38
N THR A 143 -0.84 26.44 35.58
CA THR A 143 -2.00 25.63 35.20
C THR A 143 -3.01 25.63 36.34
N CYS A 144 -4.21 26.13 36.09
CA CYS A 144 -5.30 26.13 37.07
C CYS A 144 -6.05 24.80 37.06
N ILE A 145 -6.32 24.27 38.25
CA ILE A 145 -7.14 23.08 38.47
C ILE A 145 -8.32 23.45 39.38
N ASP A 146 -9.54 23.25 38.89
CA ASP A 146 -10.78 23.42 39.67
C ASP A 146 -10.87 22.33 40.75
N LEU A 147 -11.15 22.73 41.99
CA LEU A 147 -11.35 21.86 43.15
C LEU A 147 -12.73 22.11 43.78
N TYR A 148 -13.16 21.21 44.68
CA TYR A 148 -14.38 21.42 45.47
C TYR A 148 -14.23 22.65 46.39
N ASP A 149 -15.00 23.71 46.10
CA ASP A 149 -14.98 24.99 46.81
C ASP A 149 -13.61 25.71 46.77
N GLY A 150 -12.93 25.66 45.62
CA GLY A 150 -11.64 26.34 45.43
C GLY A 150 -10.93 25.99 44.14
N PHE A 151 -9.69 26.44 44.02
CA PHE A 151 -8.80 26.09 42.92
C PHE A 151 -7.38 25.82 43.45
N GLN A 152 -6.58 25.13 42.65
CA GLN A 152 -5.15 24.98 42.88
C GLN A 152 -4.38 25.40 41.64
N CYS A 153 -3.35 26.21 41.82
CA CYS A 153 -2.42 26.54 40.76
C CYS A 153 -1.21 25.62 40.80
N LEU A 154 -0.92 24.97 39.67
CA LEU A 154 0.36 24.33 39.42
C LEU A 154 1.29 25.35 38.78
N CYS A 155 2.24 25.82 39.56
CA CYS A 155 3.20 26.83 39.11
C CYS A 155 4.22 26.25 38.14
N ARG A 156 4.65 27.08 37.18
CA ARG A 156 5.79 26.73 36.32
C ARG A 156 7.07 26.73 37.15
N PRO A 157 8.12 26.02 36.72
CA PRO A 157 9.44 26.14 37.34
C PRO A 157 9.84 27.62 37.48
N GLY A 158 10.40 27.99 38.64
CA GLY A 158 10.75 29.36 38.99
C GLY A 158 9.63 30.19 39.65
N TRP A 159 8.45 29.61 39.89
CA TRP A 159 7.31 30.30 40.51
C TRP A 159 6.73 29.50 41.68
N THR A 160 6.30 30.21 42.72
CA THR A 160 5.68 29.65 43.92
C THR A 160 4.51 30.51 44.42
N GLY A 161 3.88 30.08 45.51
CA GLY A 161 2.66 30.69 46.06
C GLY A 161 1.38 30.04 45.53
N SER A 162 0.25 30.32 46.19
CA SER A 162 -1.05 29.71 45.86
C SER A 162 -1.61 30.16 44.50
N THR A 163 -1.13 31.28 43.98
CA THR A 163 -1.51 31.88 42.69
C THR A 163 -0.33 32.02 41.73
N CYS A 164 0.84 31.43 42.03
CA CYS A 164 2.04 31.49 41.20
C CYS A 164 2.53 32.92 40.90
N ASP A 165 2.41 33.81 41.87
CA ASP A 165 2.79 35.23 41.79
C ASP A 165 4.16 35.52 42.41
N THR A 166 4.69 34.58 43.19
CA THR A 166 5.93 34.74 43.93
C THR A 166 7.07 34.08 43.18
N ASP A 167 8.13 34.83 42.93
CA ASP A 167 9.36 34.36 42.29
C ASP A 167 10.15 33.43 43.23
N VAL A 168 10.76 32.37 42.69
CA VAL A 168 11.65 31.49 43.44
C VAL A 168 13.06 32.01 43.33
N ASP A 169 13.77 32.20 44.44
CA ASP A 169 15.19 32.57 44.40
C ASP A 169 16.06 31.33 44.17
N GLU A 170 16.30 31.00 42.90
CA GLU A 170 17.08 29.80 42.56
C GLU A 170 18.56 29.93 42.95
N CYS A 171 19.06 31.14 43.17
CA CYS A 171 20.42 31.33 43.70
C CYS A 171 20.54 30.82 45.14
N MET A 172 19.48 30.92 45.93
CA MET A 172 19.45 30.38 47.29
C MET A 172 19.14 28.88 47.28
N GLU A 173 18.24 28.44 46.40
CA GLU A 173 17.83 27.03 46.31
C GLU A 173 18.95 26.12 45.78
N PHE A 174 19.67 26.53 44.73
CA PHE A 174 20.71 25.71 44.09
C PHE A 174 22.13 26.03 44.57
N SER A 175 22.28 26.89 45.59
CA SER A 175 23.58 27.23 46.16
C SER A 175 24.35 25.99 46.61
N GLY A 176 25.55 25.78 46.07
CA GLY A 176 26.41 24.65 46.42
C GLY A 176 26.00 23.30 45.84
N THR A 177 25.02 23.27 44.94
CA THR A 177 24.64 22.07 44.17
C THR A 177 25.21 22.14 42.76
N ASP A 178 25.28 21.01 42.03
CA ASP A 178 25.72 20.97 40.63
C ASP A 178 24.81 21.78 39.69
N LEU A 179 23.57 22.05 40.10
CA LEU A 179 22.65 22.90 39.37
C LEU A 179 22.99 24.38 39.55
N GLY A 180 23.68 24.82 40.60
CA GLY A 180 24.04 26.23 40.82
C GLY A 180 25.23 26.72 39.98
N CYS A 181 25.64 27.98 40.19
CA CYS A 181 26.82 28.54 39.53
C CYS A 181 28.12 27.91 40.06
N GLN A 182 28.90 27.32 39.16
CA GLN A 182 30.12 26.59 39.50
C GLN A 182 31.39 27.43 39.31
N ASN A 183 32.51 26.90 39.80
CA ASN A 183 33.87 27.42 39.56
C ASN A 183 34.06 28.89 39.94
N GLY A 184 33.39 29.34 41.00
CA GLY A 184 33.45 30.72 41.47
C GLY A 184 32.60 31.71 40.66
N GLY A 185 31.65 31.22 39.85
CA GLY A 185 30.65 32.05 39.20
C GLY A 185 29.69 32.71 40.19
N THR A 186 29.32 33.97 39.92
CA THR A 186 28.39 34.71 40.76
C THR A 186 26.97 34.52 40.26
N CYS A 187 26.08 34.07 41.14
CA CYS A 187 24.66 33.88 40.82
C CYS A 187 23.89 35.20 40.89
N VAL A 188 22.97 35.42 39.95
CA VAL A 188 22.05 36.55 39.92
C VAL A 188 20.63 36.03 39.71
N ASN A 189 19.78 36.20 40.73
CA ASN A 189 18.37 35.83 40.66
C ASN A 189 17.63 36.72 39.65
N THR A 190 16.70 36.15 38.91
CA THR A 190 15.87 36.84 37.90
C THR A 190 14.42 36.39 38.00
N ASP A 191 13.51 37.15 37.40
CA ASP A 191 12.08 36.82 37.38
C ASP A 191 11.85 35.51 36.61
N GLY A 192 11.52 34.44 37.34
CA GLY A 192 11.26 33.09 36.85
C GLY A 192 12.50 32.25 36.53
N GLY A 193 13.66 32.57 37.08
CA GLY A 193 14.90 31.84 36.85
C GLY A 193 16.14 32.56 37.38
N TYR A 194 17.33 32.08 37.04
CA TYR A 194 18.57 32.76 37.44
C TYR A 194 19.63 32.67 36.33
N ARG A 195 20.69 33.47 36.47
CA ARG A 195 21.86 33.39 35.59
C ARG A 195 23.16 33.47 36.37
N CYS A 196 24.20 32.85 35.83
CA CYS A 196 25.54 32.92 36.36
C CYS A 196 26.39 33.93 35.58
N THR A 197 27.15 34.77 36.29
CA THR A 197 28.26 35.52 35.69
C THR A 197 29.55 34.75 35.94
N CYS A 198 30.15 34.27 34.85
CA CYS A 198 31.31 33.40 34.94
C CYS A 198 32.63 34.17 35.10
N PRO A 199 33.60 33.63 35.87
CA PRO A 199 34.93 34.20 35.94
C PRO A 199 35.68 34.06 34.60
N PRO A 200 36.76 34.83 34.39
CA PRO A 200 37.60 34.69 33.19
C PRO A 200 38.04 33.24 32.96
N SER A 201 37.98 32.76 31.71
CA SER A 201 38.25 31.37 31.28
C SER A 201 37.13 30.36 31.52
N TRP A 202 35.96 30.76 32.06
CA TRP A 202 34.79 29.90 32.23
C TRP A 202 33.54 30.48 31.53
N TYR A 203 32.70 29.62 30.99
CA TYR A 203 31.45 29.99 30.31
C TYR A 203 30.38 28.90 30.43
N GLY A 204 29.22 29.12 29.80
CA GLY A 204 28.03 28.26 29.94
C GLY A 204 27.08 28.74 31.03
N SER A 205 25.86 28.21 31.05
CA SER A 205 24.78 28.69 31.95
C SER A 205 25.11 28.53 33.44
N HIS A 206 25.94 27.55 33.80
CA HIS A 206 26.36 27.25 35.17
C HIS A 206 27.87 27.41 35.39
N CYS A 207 28.60 28.04 34.45
CA CYS A 207 30.05 28.25 34.52
C CYS A 207 30.87 26.94 34.69
N THR A 208 30.40 25.86 34.06
CA THR A 208 31.05 24.53 34.06
C THR A 208 31.96 24.30 32.87
N LEU A 209 31.93 25.15 31.84
CA LEU A 209 32.70 25.00 30.61
C LEU A 209 33.93 25.91 30.63
N LYS A 210 35.08 25.39 30.22
CA LYS A 210 36.36 26.13 30.16
C LYS A 210 36.65 26.55 28.71
N GLU A 211 37.12 27.78 28.51
CA GLU A 211 37.39 28.37 27.18
C GLU A 211 38.48 27.59 26.39
N ASP A 212 38.23 27.27 25.11
CA ASP A 212 39.10 26.47 24.23
C ASP A 212 39.31 27.13 22.85
N THR A 213 40.40 26.79 22.15
CA THR A 213 40.86 27.32 20.85
C THR A 213 39.76 27.39 19.79
N CYS A 214 38.85 26.40 19.73
CA CYS A 214 37.74 26.33 18.77
C CYS A 214 36.59 27.33 19.03
N THR A 215 36.59 28.07 20.16
CA THR A 215 35.57 29.11 20.45
C THR A 215 36.03 30.54 20.17
N THR A 216 37.32 30.76 19.87
CA THR A 216 37.89 32.10 19.63
C THR A 216 37.75 32.60 18.19
N GLY A 217 37.54 31.69 17.24
CA GLY A 217 37.07 31.98 15.88
C GLY A 217 35.86 31.09 15.59
N SER A 218 34.91 31.57 14.79
CA SER A 218 33.80 30.73 14.32
C SER A 218 34.40 29.42 13.78
N ALA A 219 33.90 28.26 14.20
CA ALA A 219 34.37 26.97 13.68
C ALA A 219 34.39 26.94 12.13
N SER A 220 33.49 27.70 11.49
CA SER A 220 33.45 27.90 10.04
C SER A 220 34.65 28.67 9.45
N THR A 221 35.32 29.54 10.22
CA THR A 221 36.54 30.23 9.78
C THR A 221 37.81 29.41 9.98
N LEU A 222 37.81 28.44 10.91
CA LEU A 222 38.97 27.57 11.17
C LEU A 222 38.98 26.33 10.29
N CYS A 223 37.81 25.79 9.97
CA CYS A 223 37.67 24.50 9.31
C CYS A 223 36.97 24.56 7.95
N ASP A 224 36.54 25.74 7.50
CA ASP A 224 35.70 25.95 6.32
C ASP A 224 34.44 25.08 6.40
N HIS A 225 34.35 24.00 5.60
CA HIS A 225 33.24 23.04 5.59
C HIS A 225 33.51 21.86 6.54
N GLY A 226 33.78 22.15 7.82
CA GLY A 226 34.10 21.12 8.80
C GLY A 226 33.89 21.55 10.25
N ASP A 227 33.77 20.55 11.12
CA ASP A 227 33.65 20.76 12.56
C ASP A 227 35.04 20.80 13.21
N CYS A 228 35.27 21.77 14.11
CA CYS A 228 36.51 21.93 14.87
C CYS A 228 36.52 21.02 16.11
N TYR A 229 37.59 20.25 16.28
CA TYR A 229 37.84 19.45 17.47
C TYR A 229 39.15 19.85 18.14
N PRO A 230 39.13 20.21 19.43
CA PRO A 230 40.36 20.53 20.16
C PRO A 230 41.22 19.28 20.36
N GLN A 231 42.54 19.44 20.33
CA GLN A 231 43.49 18.35 20.60
C GLN A 231 44.13 18.50 21.99
N PRO A 232 44.37 17.39 22.73
CA PRO A 232 44.80 17.46 24.14
C PRO A 232 46.23 17.95 24.39
N SER A 233 47.06 18.13 23.35
CA SER A 233 48.46 18.48 23.48
C SER A 233 48.67 20.00 23.37
N GLU A 234 49.00 20.62 24.51
CA GLU A 234 49.52 21.98 24.67
C GLU A 234 48.88 23.07 23.79
N GLY A 235 47.60 23.36 24.08
CA GLY A 235 47.11 24.74 24.17
C GLY A 235 46.95 25.57 22.88
N ARG A 236 47.21 25.04 21.68
CA ARG A 236 46.90 25.72 20.39
C ARG A 236 46.57 24.79 19.22
N SER A 237 46.38 23.48 19.46
CA SER A 237 46.18 22.52 18.37
C SER A 237 44.71 22.10 18.23
N TYR A 238 44.18 22.19 17.01
CA TYR A 238 42.84 21.76 16.64
C TYR A 238 42.92 20.85 15.40
N THR A 239 41.93 19.98 15.23
CA THR A 239 41.74 19.20 13.99
C THR A 239 40.34 19.44 13.45
N CYS A 240 40.23 19.58 12.14
CA CYS A 240 38.94 19.65 11.48
C CYS A 240 38.49 18.27 11.02
N ARG A 241 37.21 17.98 11.25
CA ARG A 241 36.52 16.85 10.64
C ARG A 241 35.61 17.40 9.54
N CYS A 242 35.89 17.04 8.30
CA CYS A 242 35.17 17.60 7.17
C CYS A 242 33.73 17.11 7.10
N HIS A 243 32.83 18.00 6.71
CA HIS A 243 31.46 17.67 6.33
C HIS A 243 31.47 16.76 5.09
N GLN A 244 30.39 16.02 4.88
CA GLN A 244 30.24 15.17 3.71
C GLN A 244 30.40 16.00 2.42
N GLY A 245 31.07 15.44 1.41
CA GLY A 245 31.40 16.15 0.15
C GLY A 245 32.66 17.01 0.21
N TRP A 246 33.34 17.09 1.37
CA TRP A 246 34.57 17.88 1.52
C TRP A 246 35.72 17.04 2.08
N THR A 247 36.94 17.35 1.67
CA THR A 247 38.18 16.75 2.15
C THR A 247 39.20 17.83 2.52
N LYS A 248 40.23 17.42 3.27
CA LYS A 248 41.35 18.29 3.60
C LYS A 248 42.19 18.56 2.36
N ALA A 249 42.52 19.83 2.12
CA ALA A 249 43.47 20.19 1.07
C ALA A 249 44.87 19.65 1.39
N PRO A 250 45.71 19.32 0.39
CA PRO A 250 47.04 18.77 0.64
C PRO A 250 47.90 19.72 1.49
N GLY A 251 48.35 19.24 2.65
CA GLY A 251 49.15 20.04 3.58
C GLY A 251 48.35 21.06 4.42
N SER A 252 47.02 21.08 4.33
CA SER A 252 46.13 21.88 5.16
C SER A 252 45.36 21.02 6.15
N ASN A 253 44.99 21.60 7.29
CA ASN A 253 44.02 21.01 8.22
C ASN A 253 42.59 21.47 7.96
N THR A 254 42.36 22.35 6.98
CA THR A 254 41.02 22.90 6.64
C THR A 254 40.29 22.08 5.58
N CYS A 255 38.96 22.06 5.66
CA CYS A 255 38.08 21.30 4.77
C CYS A 255 37.62 22.17 3.60
N SER A 256 38.58 22.51 2.75
CA SER A 256 38.41 23.43 1.62
C SER A 256 38.45 22.74 0.26
N GLN A 257 38.84 21.47 0.20
CA GLN A 257 38.89 20.74 -1.06
C GLN A 257 37.59 19.98 -1.25
N ASP A 258 36.90 20.30 -2.34
CA ASP A 258 35.72 19.59 -2.78
C ASP A 258 36.06 18.13 -3.14
N VAL A 259 35.15 17.22 -2.80
CA VAL A 259 35.27 15.82 -3.18
C VAL A 259 34.66 15.65 -4.56
N ASP A 260 35.49 15.41 -5.58
CA ASP A 260 34.95 15.09 -6.91
C ASP A 260 34.32 13.69 -6.91
N GLU A 261 33.00 13.62 -6.76
CA GLU A 261 32.26 12.36 -6.83
C GLU A 261 32.12 11.81 -8.25
N CYS A 262 32.43 12.62 -9.26
CA CYS A 262 32.39 12.25 -10.67
C CYS A 262 33.76 11.75 -11.21
N ALA A 263 34.82 11.81 -10.40
CA ALA A 263 36.15 11.32 -10.78
C ALA A 263 36.18 9.79 -11.03
N VAL A 264 36.89 9.39 -12.09
CA VAL A 264 36.98 7.98 -12.55
C VAL A 264 37.49 7.06 -11.43
N GLY A 265 36.76 5.97 -11.16
CA GLY A 265 37.12 4.96 -10.15
C GLY A 265 36.33 5.05 -8.84
N ARG A 266 35.44 6.04 -8.70
CA ARG A 266 34.37 6.05 -7.69
C ARG A 266 33.06 5.66 -8.37
N THR A 267 32.41 4.61 -7.85
CA THR A 267 31.32 3.83 -8.47
C THR A 267 30.12 4.63 -8.99
N ASN A 268 29.46 4.13 -10.05
CA ASN A 268 28.15 4.52 -10.64
C ASN A 268 27.19 5.30 -9.71
N HIS A 269 27.40 6.61 -9.56
CA HIS A 269 26.51 7.45 -8.77
C HIS A 269 25.25 7.89 -9.56
N CYS A 270 25.37 7.97 -10.88
CA CYS A 270 24.28 8.27 -11.79
C CYS A 270 23.80 7.04 -12.54
N SER A 271 22.63 7.14 -13.19
CA SER A 271 22.04 6.06 -13.96
C SER A 271 23.06 5.50 -14.96
N ALA A 272 23.27 4.18 -14.92
CA ALA A 272 24.20 3.48 -15.81
C ALA A 272 23.50 2.89 -17.04
N ASN A 273 22.18 2.69 -16.99
CA ASN A 273 21.38 2.18 -18.09
C ASN A 273 19.97 2.80 -18.08
N PRO A 274 19.72 3.86 -18.89
CA PRO A 274 20.66 4.52 -19.79
C PRO A 274 21.73 5.27 -19.00
N ALA A 275 22.92 5.39 -19.58
CA ALA A 275 24.02 6.12 -18.98
C ALA A 275 23.74 7.63 -19.02
N VAL A 276 23.88 8.31 -17.89
CA VAL A 276 23.83 9.77 -17.81
C VAL A 276 25.10 10.35 -17.22
N MET A 277 25.39 11.61 -17.59
CA MET A 277 26.58 12.31 -17.14
C MET A 277 26.45 12.75 -15.68
N CYS A 278 27.49 12.50 -14.89
CA CYS A 278 27.65 13.05 -13.53
C CYS A 278 28.16 14.49 -13.61
N ILE A 279 27.61 15.37 -12.78
CA ILE A 279 27.96 16.79 -12.70
C ILE A 279 28.40 17.07 -11.25
N ASN A 280 29.70 17.32 -11.06
CA ASN A 280 30.28 17.63 -9.76
C ASN A 280 29.87 19.04 -9.31
N LEU A 281 29.44 19.19 -8.07
CA LEU A 281 29.06 20.47 -7.46
C LEU A 281 29.88 20.68 -6.18
N PRO A 282 30.04 21.92 -5.68
CA PRO A 282 30.72 22.12 -4.41
C PRO A 282 30.00 21.43 -3.24
N GLY A 283 30.65 20.44 -2.62
CA GLY A 283 30.16 19.65 -1.50
C GLY A 283 29.13 18.57 -1.84
N SER A 284 28.87 18.31 -3.13
CA SER A 284 27.85 17.36 -3.58
C SER A 284 27.98 17.09 -5.08
N TYR A 285 27.09 16.29 -5.65
CA TYR A 285 27.01 16.11 -7.09
C TYR A 285 25.55 15.96 -7.52
N THR A 286 25.31 16.13 -8.82
CA THR A 286 24.01 15.85 -9.43
C THR A 286 24.19 15.09 -10.73
N CYS A 287 23.12 14.48 -11.21
CA CYS A 287 23.11 13.76 -12.48
C CYS A 287 22.40 14.59 -13.54
N ALA A 288 22.87 14.48 -14.78
CA ALA A 288 22.18 15.04 -15.93
C ALA A 288 20.76 14.45 -16.07
N PRO A 289 19.80 15.19 -16.65
CA PRO A 289 18.45 14.69 -16.87
C PRO A 289 18.46 13.43 -17.74
N CYS A 290 17.44 12.58 -17.55
CA CYS A 290 17.30 11.35 -18.33
C CYS A 290 17.20 11.64 -19.84
N PRO A 291 17.80 10.79 -20.70
CA PRO A 291 17.68 10.93 -22.14
C PRO A 291 16.22 10.81 -22.62
N ALA A 292 15.95 11.27 -23.84
CA ALA A 292 14.62 11.10 -24.45
C ALA A 292 14.22 9.61 -24.50
N GLY A 293 12.94 9.31 -24.25
CA GLY A 293 12.43 7.94 -24.12
C GLY A 293 12.60 7.33 -22.72
N TYR A 294 13.21 8.05 -21.78
CA TYR A 294 13.39 7.61 -20.40
C TYR A 294 12.82 8.62 -19.41
N THR A 295 12.36 8.13 -18.25
CA THR A 295 11.85 8.94 -17.14
C THR A 295 12.67 8.71 -15.88
N GLY A 296 12.69 9.69 -14.96
CA GLY A 296 13.46 9.62 -13.72
C GLY A 296 14.16 10.93 -13.36
N ASP A 297 15.07 10.85 -12.39
CA ASP A 297 15.78 11.99 -11.78
C ASP A 297 17.27 12.08 -12.19
N GLY A 298 17.71 11.28 -13.16
CA GLY A 298 19.11 11.17 -13.59
C GLY A 298 19.95 10.23 -12.71
N PHE A 299 19.62 10.08 -11.42
CA PHE A 299 20.23 9.05 -10.57
C PHE A 299 19.73 7.67 -10.96
N ARG A 300 18.44 7.58 -11.31
CA ARG A 300 17.81 6.37 -11.85
C ARG A 300 16.92 6.75 -13.01
N CYS A 301 17.26 6.29 -14.21
CA CYS A 301 16.43 6.44 -15.38
C CYS A 301 15.80 5.09 -15.73
N THR A 302 14.50 5.09 -15.99
CA THR A 302 13.74 3.93 -16.42
C THR A 302 13.11 4.19 -17.77
N ASP A 303 13.07 3.15 -18.59
CA ASP A 303 12.47 3.18 -19.90
C ASP A 303 10.99 3.56 -19.83
N VAL A 304 10.54 4.47 -20.70
CA VAL A 304 9.13 4.82 -20.82
C VAL A 304 8.48 3.82 -21.76
N ASN A 305 7.48 3.08 -21.29
CA ASN A 305 6.78 2.14 -22.15
C ASN A 305 5.72 2.85 -22.99
N GLU A 306 6.06 3.31 -24.20
CA GLU A 306 5.11 4.04 -25.05
C GLU A 306 3.95 3.16 -25.55
N CYS A 307 4.08 1.83 -25.47
CA CYS A 307 3.03 0.91 -25.88
C CYS A 307 1.83 0.86 -24.91
N GLU A 308 1.96 1.35 -23.67
CA GLU A 308 0.89 1.32 -22.68
C GLU A 308 -0.25 2.27 -23.02
N VAL A 309 0.05 3.37 -23.70
CA VAL A 309 -0.93 4.37 -24.12
C VAL A 309 -1.25 4.19 -25.59
N PHE A 310 -2.52 3.93 -25.91
CA PHE A 310 -3.02 3.86 -27.28
C PHE A 310 -2.18 2.94 -28.20
N ASN A 311 -1.62 1.83 -27.67
CA ASN A 311 -0.79 0.89 -28.43
C ASN A 311 0.39 1.58 -29.15
N GLY A 312 0.99 2.61 -28.54
CA GLY A 312 2.06 3.41 -29.16
C GLY A 312 1.64 4.11 -30.45
N GLY A 313 0.35 4.25 -30.74
CA GLY A 313 -0.11 4.72 -32.05
C GLY A 313 0.11 3.75 -33.20
N CYS A 314 0.39 2.47 -32.92
CA CYS A 314 0.39 1.42 -33.94
C CYS A 314 -1.02 1.11 -34.43
N SER A 315 -1.15 0.63 -35.67
CA SER A 315 -2.44 0.44 -36.32
C SER A 315 -3.38 -0.43 -35.47
N LEU A 316 -4.60 0.06 -35.25
CA LEU A 316 -5.64 -0.68 -34.51
C LEU A 316 -6.51 -1.52 -35.45
N SER A 317 -6.56 -1.16 -36.74
CA SER A 317 -7.40 -1.78 -37.76
C SER A 317 -6.69 -1.74 -39.12
N PRO A 318 -6.03 -2.82 -39.55
CA PRO A 318 -5.83 -4.08 -38.84
C PRO A 318 -4.91 -3.92 -37.62
N ARG A 319 -5.10 -4.74 -36.59
CA ARG A 319 -4.31 -4.62 -35.36
C ARG A 319 -2.85 -5.01 -35.59
N VAL A 320 -1.94 -4.10 -35.28
CA VAL A 320 -0.49 -4.29 -35.26
C VAL A 320 -0.01 -4.21 -33.81
N GLN A 321 0.91 -5.09 -33.43
CA GLN A 321 1.49 -5.10 -32.08
C GLN A 321 2.54 -3.99 -31.95
N CYS A 322 2.42 -3.17 -30.92
CA CYS A 322 3.50 -2.29 -30.46
C CYS A 322 4.55 -3.09 -29.69
N ILE A 323 5.82 -2.82 -29.95
CA ILE A 323 6.97 -3.45 -29.29
C ILE A 323 7.79 -2.35 -28.64
N ASN A 324 7.83 -2.38 -27.31
CA ASN A 324 8.63 -1.45 -26.52
C ASN A 324 10.12 -1.78 -26.62
N GLU A 325 10.95 -0.76 -26.81
CA GLU A 325 12.41 -0.86 -26.91
C GLU A 325 13.08 0.12 -25.95
N PRO A 326 14.33 -0.11 -25.53
CA PRO A 326 15.02 0.87 -24.70
C PRO A 326 15.13 2.23 -25.41
N GLY A 327 14.50 3.26 -24.84
CA GLY A 327 14.49 4.63 -25.34
C GLY A 327 13.44 4.93 -26.41
N GLY A 328 12.49 4.02 -26.65
CA GLY A 328 11.41 4.24 -27.59
C GLY A 328 10.60 2.98 -27.89
N TYR A 329 9.93 2.96 -29.05
CA TYR A 329 9.12 1.83 -29.44
C TYR A 329 9.06 1.71 -30.96
N ARG A 330 8.60 0.55 -31.43
CA ARG A 330 8.28 0.35 -32.85
C ARG A 330 7.00 -0.44 -33.02
N CYS A 331 6.34 -0.23 -34.16
CA CYS A 331 5.24 -1.08 -34.59
C CYS A 331 5.76 -2.32 -35.30
N GLY A 332 5.08 -3.45 -35.09
CA GLY A 332 5.28 -4.66 -35.88
C GLY A 332 4.89 -4.47 -37.36
N THR A 333 5.16 -5.48 -38.17
CA THR A 333 4.78 -5.47 -39.59
C THR A 333 3.27 -5.61 -39.79
N CYS A 334 2.72 -5.02 -40.86
CA CYS A 334 1.31 -5.19 -41.20
C CYS A 334 0.95 -6.69 -41.39
N PRO A 335 -0.25 -7.12 -40.93
CA PRO A 335 -0.72 -8.49 -41.12
C PRO A 335 -0.87 -8.86 -42.60
N ALA A 336 -0.89 -10.17 -42.88
CA ALA A 336 -1.02 -10.68 -44.25
C ALA A 336 -2.24 -10.10 -44.97
N GLY A 337 -2.03 -9.59 -46.19
CA GLY A 337 -3.07 -8.93 -46.98
C GLY A 337 -3.18 -7.41 -46.76
N TYR A 338 -2.33 -6.84 -45.91
CA TYR A 338 -2.19 -5.39 -45.71
C TYR A 338 -0.75 -4.96 -45.97
N GLU A 339 -0.56 -3.70 -46.36
CA GLU A 339 0.74 -3.07 -46.57
C GLU A 339 0.83 -1.71 -45.86
N GLY A 340 2.03 -1.27 -45.51
CA GLY A 340 2.26 -0.04 -44.76
C GLY A 340 3.42 -0.13 -43.76
N ASP A 341 3.51 0.86 -42.88
CA ASP A 341 4.61 1.06 -41.92
C ASP A 341 4.32 0.51 -40.50
N GLY A 342 3.19 -0.15 -40.31
CA GLY A 342 2.74 -0.67 -39.02
C GLY A 342 1.97 0.33 -38.16
N HIS A 343 2.15 1.64 -38.38
CA HIS A 343 1.26 2.68 -37.85
C HIS A 343 -0.01 2.79 -38.70
N THR A 344 0.17 2.81 -40.02
CA THR A 344 -0.90 2.79 -41.00
C THR A 344 -0.77 1.51 -41.82
N CYS A 345 -1.80 0.67 -41.81
CA CYS A 345 -1.87 -0.53 -42.65
C CYS A 345 -3.11 -0.44 -43.53
N THR A 346 -2.92 -0.39 -44.84
CA THR A 346 -4.00 -0.38 -45.82
C THR A 346 -4.16 -1.76 -46.44
N LEU A 347 -5.39 -2.09 -46.85
CA LEU A 347 -5.64 -3.35 -47.54
C LEU A 347 -4.79 -3.37 -48.82
N ARG A 348 -3.95 -4.41 -48.94
CA ARG A 348 -3.19 -4.64 -50.16
C ARG A 348 -4.21 -4.92 -51.27
N PRO A 349 -4.26 -4.12 -52.35
CA PRO A 349 -5.24 -4.31 -53.40
C PRO A 349 -5.17 -5.75 -53.91
N ARG A 350 -6.31 -6.44 -54.02
CA ARG A 350 -6.41 -7.75 -54.71
C ARG A 350 -7.33 -7.57 -55.91
N PRO A 351 -6.85 -7.02 -57.03
CA PRO A 351 -7.69 -6.67 -58.16
C PRO A 351 -8.41 -7.89 -58.70
N CYS A 352 -7.79 -9.08 -58.67
CA CYS A 352 -8.42 -10.32 -59.14
C CYS A 352 -9.70 -10.71 -58.39
N LEU A 353 -9.92 -10.26 -57.14
CA LEU A 353 -11.18 -10.48 -56.43
C LEU A 353 -12.35 -9.68 -57.03
N GLN A 354 -12.08 -8.58 -57.71
CA GLN A 354 -13.10 -7.80 -58.41
C GLN A 354 -13.40 -8.32 -59.82
N ARG A 355 -12.84 -9.48 -60.19
CA ARG A 355 -13.01 -10.15 -61.49
C ARG A 355 -12.85 -9.18 -62.69
N PRO A 356 -11.72 -8.44 -62.78
CA PRO A 356 -11.49 -7.46 -63.83
C PRO A 356 -11.22 -8.12 -65.20
N CYS A 357 -10.87 -9.40 -65.22
CA CYS A 357 -10.62 -10.16 -66.42
C CYS A 357 -11.92 -10.62 -67.10
N HIS A 358 -11.86 -10.76 -68.42
CA HIS A 358 -12.86 -11.44 -69.22
C HIS A 358 -13.18 -12.82 -68.61
N HIS A 359 -14.44 -13.27 -68.69
CA HIS A 359 -14.91 -14.47 -67.99
C HIS A 359 -14.15 -15.77 -68.33
N LEU A 360 -13.44 -15.81 -69.47
CA LEU A 360 -12.59 -16.94 -69.86
C LEU A 360 -11.13 -16.81 -69.41
N ALA A 361 -10.64 -15.61 -69.08
CA ALA A 361 -9.25 -15.38 -68.68
C ALA A 361 -9.03 -15.68 -67.19
N SER A 362 -7.89 -16.27 -66.86
CA SER A 362 -7.41 -16.39 -65.48
C SER A 362 -6.71 -15.11 -65.05
N CYS A 363 -7.00 -14.64 -63.84
CA CYS A 363 -6.37 -13.47 -63.24
C CYS A 363 -5.24 -13.89 -62.29
N SER A 364 -4.11 -13.20 -62.34
CA SER A 364 -3.00 -13.35 -61.39
C SER A 364 -2.60 -11.98 -60.83
N ASP A 365 -2.43 -11.89 -59.52
CA ASP A 365 -1.96 -10.66 -58.86
C ASP A 365 -0.44 -10.51 -59.14
N ALA A 366 -0.01 -9.36 -59.66
CA ALA A 366 1.40 -9.13 -59.99
C ALA A 366 2.20 -8.80 -58.72
N LEU A 367 3.28 -9.56 -58.44
CA LEU A 367 4.03 -9.47 -57.17
C LEU A 367 5.06 -8.32 -57.08
N GLN A 368 5.18 -7.45 -58.09
CA GLN A 368 6.20 -6.37 -58.09
C GLN A 368 5.61 -5.00 -58.50
N HIS A 369 5.94 -3.98 -57.68
CA HIS A 369 5.51 -2.58 -57.69
C HIS A 369 5.94 -1.74 -58.92
N MET A 370 6.10 -2.32 -60.11
CA MET A 370 6.72 -1.63 -61.28
C MET A 370 5.83 -1.58 -62.53
N LEU A 371 4.53 -1.91 -62.45
CA LEU A 371 3.59 -1.77 -63.57
C LEU A 371 2.31 -1.06 -63.13
N PRO A 372 1.67 -0.27 -64.00
CA PRO A 372 0.52 0.59 -63.65
C PRO A 372 -0.75 -0.20 -63.30
N ASP A 373 -0.85 -1.48 -63.70
CA ASP A 373 -1.97 -2.36 -63.38
C ASP A 373 -1.49 -3.51 -62.49
N TYR A 374 -2.00 -3.57 -61.26
CA TYR A 374 -1.57 -4.50 -60.19
C TYR A 374 -1.99 -5.98 -60.44
N TYR A 375 -2.45 -6.33 -61.66
CA TYR A 375 -2.93 -7.66 -62.01
C TYR A 375 -2.69 -7.99 -63.49
N GLN A 376 -2.64 -9.29 -63.82
CA GLN A 376 -2.48 -9.79 -65.18
C GLN A 376 -3.58 -10.80 -65.52
N CYS A 377 -4.19 -10.65 -66.69
CA CYS A 377 -5.19 -11.56 -67.25
C CYS A 377 -4.58 -12.42 -68.36
N THR A 378 -4.76 -13.74 -68.31
CA THR A 378 -4.24 -14.68 -69.33
C THR A 378 -5.36 -15.55 -69.89
N CYS A 379 -5.49 -15.59 -71.22
CA CYS A 379 -6.48 -16.44 -71.88
C CYS A 379 -6.07 -17.92 -71.85
N PRO A 380 -7.04 -18.85 -71.77
CA PRO A 380 -6.79 -20.27 -71.76
C PRO A 380 -6.30 -20.76 -73.14
N PRO A 381 -5.63 -21.92 -73.22
CA PRO A 381 -5.19 -22.49 -74.48
C PRO A 381 -6.34 -22.62 -75.49
N GLY A 382 -6.09 -22.25 -76.74
CA GLY A 382 -7.13 -22.18 -77.77
C GLY A 382 -7.91 -20.86 -77.79
N TYR A 383 -7.57 -19.88 -76.96
CA TYR A 383 -8.10 -18.52 -76.99
C TYR A 383 -6.96 -17.49 -77.01
N ALA A 384 -7.13 -16.38 -77.74
CA ALA A 384 -6.17 -15.28 -77.84
C ALA A 384 -6.81 -13.94 -77.45
N GLY A 385 -6.02 -13.05 -76.85
CA GLY A 385 -6.41 -11.70 -76.44
C GLY A 385 -5.69 -11.22 -75.17
N ASN A 386 -5.98 -9.99 -74.72
CA ASN A 386 -5.38 -9.38 -73.53
C ASN A 386 -6.11 -9.73 -72.22
N GLY A 387 -7.19 -10.52 -72.31
CA GLY A 387 -7.95 -11.01 -71.16
C GLY A 387 -8.82 -9.97 -70.45
N ILE A 388 -9.04 -8.76 -71.00
CA ILE A 388 -9.81 -7.68 -70.35
C ILE A 388 -11.06 -7.31 -71.17
N GLY A 389 -12.18 -7.04 -70.50
CA GLY A 389 -13.44 -6.62 -71.14
C GLY A 389 -14.16 -7.74 -71.90
N PRO A 390 -15.32 -7.47 -72.53
CA PRO A 390 -16.22 -8.49 -73.10
C PRO A 390 -15.66 -9.26 -74.31
N PHE A 391 -14.57 -8.79 -74.91
CA PHE A 391 -13.86 -9.47 -76.01
C PHE A 391 -12.42 -9.84 -75.64
N GLY A 392 -12.09 -9.87 -74.35
CA GLY A 392 -10.73 -10.05 -73.86
C GLY A 392 -10.11 -11.41 -74.22
N CYS A 393 -10.91 -12.45 -74.48
CA CYS A 393 -10.44 -13.73 -75.04
C CYS A 393 -11.35 -14.19 -76.17
N SER A 394 -10.76 -14.54 -77.31
CA SER A 394 -11.45 -14.99 -78.52
C SER A 394 -10.90 -16.33 -79.02
N LEU A 395 -11.78 -17.20 -79.54
CA LEU A 395 -11.44 -18.56 -79.99
C LEU A 395 -10.42 -18.54 -81.12
N ILE A 396 -9.33 -19.27 -80.93
CA ILE A 396 -8.38 -19.62 -81.98
C ILE A 396 -9.06 -20.70 -82.83
N SER A 397 -9.44 -20.33 -84.05
CA SER A 397 -10.23 -21.19 -84.94
C SER A 397 -9.40 -22.38 -85.43
N GLY A 398 -9.57 -23.55 -84.79
CA GLY A 398 -9.10 -24.85 -85.30
C GLY A 398 -8.65 -25.84 -84.20
N GLY A 399 -9.51 -26.80 -83.85
CA GLY A 399 -9.13 -28.00 -83.08
C GLY A 399 -10.30 -28.67 -82.34
N GLY A 400 -10.79 -29.80 -82.86
CA GLY A 400 -11.97 -30.53 -82.37
C GLY A 400 -11.82 -31.16 -80.98
N ALA A 401 -12.95 -31.29 -80.28
CA ALA A 401 -13.03 -31.81 -78.93
C ALA A 401 -13.11 -33.35 -78.92
N THR A 402 -12.10 -33.99 -78.33
CA THR A 402 -12.14 -35.40 -77.91
C THR A 402 -12.72 -35.48 -76.50
N ASP A 403 -13.71 -36.36 -76.27
CA ASP A 403 -14.32 -36.55 -74.94
C ASP A 403 -13.28 -37.06 -73.92
N PRO A 404 -12.90 -36.24 -72.93
CA PRO A 404 -11.84 -36.54 -71.97
C PRO A 404 -12.26 -37.52 -70.86
N CYS A 405 -13.55 -37.91 -70.78
CA CYS A 405 -14.04 -38.90 -69.81
C CYS A 405 -14.20 -40.32 -70.35
N ALA A 406 -13.87 -40.57 -71.63
CA ALA A 406 -14.11 -41.86 -72.30
C ALA A 406 -13.49 -43.10 -71.60
N ASN A 407 -12.41 -42.92 -70.81
CA ASN A 407 -11.74 -43.99 -70.06
C ASN A 407 -11.82 -43.83 -68.53
N ASN A 408 -12.76 -43.02 -68.03
CA ASN A 408 -12.91 -42.62 -66.62
C ASN A 408 -11.58 -42.45 -65.85
N PRO A 409 -10.89 -41.32 -66.01
CA PRO A 409 -9.61 -41.05 -65.36
C PRO A 409 -9.65 -40.94 -63.82
N CYS A 410 -10.83 -40.89 -63.18
CA CYS A 410 -10.98 -40.73 -61.74
C CYS A 410 -10.88 -42.08 -61.00
N VAL A 411 -9.96 -42.19 -60.03
CA VAL A 411 -9.71 -43.43 -59.26
C VAL A 411 -10.83 -43.70 -58.26
N HIS A 412 -11.09 -42.75 -57.35
CA HIS A 412 -12.16 -42.84 -56.34
C HIS A 412 -13.15 -41.67 -56.50
N GLY A 413 -13.77 -41.55 -57.68
CA GLY A 413 -14.69 -40.46 -57.98
C GLY A 413 -15.38 -40.61 -59.34
N THR A 414 -16.28 -39.68 -59.66
CA THR A 414 -17.00 -39.65 -60.94
C THR A 414 -16.40 -38.59 -61.88
N CYS A 415 -16.19 -38.95 -63.16
CA CYS A 415 -15.66 -38.05 -64.17
C CYS A 415 -16.75 -37.19 -64.81
N LEU A 416 -16.50 -35.89 -64.94
CA LEU A 416 -17.34 -34.93 -65.64
C LEU A 416 -16.50 -34.26 -66.75
N ALA A 417 -16.99 -34.32 -67.99
CA ALA A 417 -16.30 -33.70 -69.13
C ALA A 417 -16.49 -32.17 -69.10
N ASN A 418 -15.39 -31.43 -69.28
CA ASN A 418 -15.35 -29.97 -69.33
C ASN A 418 -14.49 -29.52 -70.52
N GLY A 419 -15.10 -29.39 -71.70
CA GLY A 419 -14.38 -29.14 -72.96
C GLY A 419 -13.46 -30.31 -73.32
N ASN A 420 -12.16 -30.04 -73.53
CA ASN A 420 -11.14 -31.08 -73.77
C ASN A 420 -10.49 -31.61 -72.47
N ALA A 421 -10.96 -31.17 -71.29
CA ALA A 421 -10.44 -31.58 -69.99
C ALA A 421 -11.50 -32.31 -69.16
N PHE A 422 -11.07 -33.11 -68.18
CA PHE A 422 -11.97 -33.81 -67.25
C PHE A 422 -11.90 -33.20 -65.85
N VAL A 423 -13.00 -33.29 -65.10
CA VAL A 423 -13.08 -32.93 -63.69
C VAL A 423 -13.58 -34.14 -62.91
N CYS A 424 -12.84 -34.53 -61.87
CA CYS A 424 -13.25 -35.64 -61.00
C CYS A 424 -14.00 -35.12 -59.76
N HIS A 425 -15.23 -35.60 -59.56
CA HIS A 425 -15.94 -35.42 -58.31
C HIS A 425 -15.60 -36.57 -57.37
N CYS A 426 -14.71 -36.32 -56.41
CA CYS A 426 -14.19 -37.34 -55.52
C CYS A 426 -15.23 -37.84 -54.54
N SER A 427 -15.24 -39.15 -54.32
CA SER A 427 -16.00 -39.76 -53.24
C SER A 427 -15.49 -39.25 -51.88
N PRO A 428 -16.36 -39.14 -50.86
CA PRO A 428 -15.97 -38.64 -49.55
C PRO A 428 -14.72 -39.36 -49.00
N GLY A 429 -13.72 -38.61 -48.56
CA GLY A 429 -12.45 -39.15 -48.05
C GLY A 429 -11.33 -39.24 -49.08
N TYR A 430 -11.55 -38.83 -50.33
CA TYR A 430 -10.50 -38.76 -51.37
C TYR A 430 -10.38 -37.34 -51.95
N THR A 431 -9.16 -36.95 -52.30
CA THR A 431 -8.80 -35.67 -52.91
C THR A 431 -7.77 -35.89 -54.02
N GLY A 432 -7.36 -34.83 -54.71
CA GLY A 432 -6.47 -34.88 -55.86
C GLY A 432 -7.21 -34.83 -57.19
N VAL A 433 -6.47 -34.54 -58.27
CA VAL A 433 -7.04 -34.26 -59.61
C VAL A 433 -7.74 -35.49 -60.18
N ARG A 434 -7.36 -36.69 -59.74
CA ARG A 434 -7.96 -37.97 -60.12
C ARG A 434 -8.56 -38.70 -58.91
N CYS A 435 -8.75 -38.03 -57.78
CA CYS A 435 -9.23 -38.64 -56.53
C CYS A 435 -8.36 -39.82 -56.05
N GLU A 436 -7.06 -39.72 -56.29
CA GLU A 436 -6.06 -40.75 -56.05
C GLU A 436 -5.44 -40.64 -54.65
N THR A 437 -5.59 -39.50 -53.98
CA THR A 437 -5.04 -39.26 -52.65
C THR A 437 -6.13 -39.36 -51.59
N ASN A 438 -5.81 -39.92 -50.43
CA ASN A 438 -6.72 -39.86 -49.29
C ASN A 438 -6.82 -38.40 -48.82
N ALA A 439 -8.03 -37.88 -48.72
CA ALA A 439 -8.25 -36.54 -48.19
C ALA A 439 -7.87 -36.53 -46.72
N ASP A 440 -6.86 -35.74 -46.36
CA ASP A 440 -6.45 -35.58 -44.96
C ASP A 440 -7.59 -34.91 -44.17
N PRO A 441 -8.24 -35.65 -43.24
CA PRO A 441 -9.36 -35.11 -42.48
C PRO A 441 -8.94 -33.97 -41.54
N CYS A 442 -7.64 -33.74 -41.32
CA CYS A 442 -7.11 -32.61 -40.57
C CYS A 442 -7.05 -31.29 -41.37
N SER A 443 -7.15 -31.32 -42.69
CA SER A 443 -7.06 -30.11 -43.55
C SER A 443 -8.21 -29.12 -43.33
N SER A 444 -9.38 -29.59 -42.88
CA SER A 444 -10.52 -28.75 -42.48
C SER A 444 -10.37 -28.12 -41.09
N ARG A 445 -9.23 -28.35 -40.42
CA ARG A 445 -8.92 -27.89 -39.07
C ARG A 445 -10.02 -28.21 -38.04
N PRO A 446 -10.41 -29.50 -37.90
CA PRO A 446 -11.53 -29.88 -37.04
C PRO A 446 -11.23 -29.73 -35.54
N CYS A 447 -9.96 -29.66 -35.13
CA CYS A 447 -9.56 -29.44 -33.74
C CYS A 447 -9.52 -27.94 -33.42
N LEU A 448 -10.43 -27.50 -32.56
CA LEU A 448 -10.59 -26.11 -32.14
C LEU A 448 -9.68 -25.78 -30.95
N ASN A 449 -9.61 -24.50 -30.57
CA ASN A 449 -8.93 -24.02 -29.36
C ASN A 449 -7.47 -24.48 -29.19
N GLY A 450 -6.72 -24.58 -30.30
CA GLY A 450 -5.31 -24.96 -30.28
C GLY A 450 -5.04 -26.47 -30.17
N GLY A 451 -6.06 -27.32 -30.36
CA GLY A 451 -5.91 -28.77 -30.44
C GLY A 451 -5.04 -29.22 -31.61
N THR A 452 -4.19 -30.21 -31.37
CA THR A 452 -3.35 -30.81 -32.41
C THR A 452 -4.10 -31.94 -33.10
N CYS A 453 -4.28 -31.84 -34.42
CA CYS A 453 -4.97 -32.85 -35.21
C CYS A 453 -3.99 -33.93 -35.68
N SER A 454 -4.38 -35.19 -35.52
CA SER A 454 -3.67 -36.36 -36.05
C SER A 454 -4.60 -37.17 -36.94
N SER A 455 -4.14 -37.51 -38.15
CA SER A 455 -4.93 -38.31 -39.10
C SER A 455 -4.70 -39.80 -38.86
N ALA A 456 -5.80 -40.56 -38.78
CA ALA A 456 -5.82 -42.01 -38.66
C ALA A 456 -6.60 -42.58 -39.85
N GLY A 457 -5.95 -42.59 -41.03
CA GLY A 457 -6.58 -42.99 -42.29
C GLY A 457 -7.64 -41.98 -42.75
N ILE A 458 -8.91 -42.43 -42.83
CA ILE A 458 -10.06 -41.60 -43.22
C ILE A 458 -10.75 -40.90 -42.02
N SER A 459 -10.21 -41.03 -40.82
CA SER A 459 -10.71 -40.42 -39.58
C SER A 459 -9.65 -39.50 -38.96
N PHE A 460 -10.05 -38.55 -38.11
CA PHE A 460 -9.16 -37.65 -37.39
C PHE A 460 -9.31 -37.84 -35.87
N SER A 461 -8.23 -37.58 -35.15
CA SER A 461 -8.22 -37.52 -33.68
C SER A 461 -7.57 -36.22 -33.21
N CYS A 462 -8.23 -35.54 -32.28
CA CYS A 462 -7.75 -34.30 -31.70
C CYS A 462 -7.10 -34.53 -30.34
N SER A 463 -5.86 -34.08 -30.19
CA SER A 463 -5.19 -33.97 -28.89
C SER A 463 -5.45 -32.56 -28.34
N CYS A 464 -6.26 -32.46 -27.29
CA CYS A 464 -6.67 -31.17 -26.72
C CYS A 464 -5.66 -30.63 -25.69
N PRO A 465 -5.42 -29.30 -25.66
CA PRO A 465 -4.67 -28.65 -24.57
C PRO A 465 -5.42 -28.76 -23.25
N GLN A 466 -4.72 -28.65 -22.11
CA GLN A 466 -5.28 -28.88 -20.76
C GLN A 466 -6.57 -28.09 -20.41
N ALA A 467 -6.85 -26.98 -21.11
CA ALA A 467 -8.03 -26.16 -20.88
C ALA A 467 -9.27 -26.56 -21.72
N PHE A 468 -9.18 -27.58 -22.58
CA PHE A 468 -10.24 -27.98 -23.51
C PHE A 468 -10.43 -29.50 -23.59
N THR A 469 -11.64 -29.95 -23.90
CA THR A 469 -12.03 -31.36 -23.97
C THR A 469 -13.02 -31.64 -25.10
N GLY A 470 -13.39 -32.91 -25.27
CA GLY A 470 -14.28 -33.39 -26.33
C GLY A 470 -13.54 -33.74 -27.63
N PRO A 471 -14.22 -34.39 -28.58
CA PRO A 471 -13.62 -34.97 -29.78
C PRO A 471 -13.00 -33.93 -30.75
N THR A 472 -13.37 -32.65 -30.60
CA THR A 472 -12.86 -31.53 -31.41
C THR A 472 -12.24 -30.41 -30.57
N CYS A 473 -12.04 -30.62 -29.26
CA CYS A 473 -11.56 -29.60 -28.31
C CYS A 473 -12.43 -28.33 -28.24
N ALA A 474 -13.71 -28.44 -28.65
CA ALA A 474 -14.65 -27.32 -28.65
C ALA A 474 -15.08 -26.91 -27.24
N GLU A 475 -15.07 -27.85 -26.30
CA GLU A 475 -15.59 -27.65 -24.96
C GLU A 475 -14.46 -27.21 -24.02
N ARG A 476 -14.72 -26.27 -23.11
CA ARG A 476 -13.75 -25.95 -22.05
C ARG A 476 -13.69 -27.12 -21.07
N ALA A 477 -12.47 -27.59 -20.78
CA ALA A 477 -12.25 -28.50 -19.68
C ALA A 477 -12.51 -27.74 -18.37
N GLN A 478 -13.54 -28.13 -17.62
CA GLN A 478 -13.75 -27.61 -16.28
C GLN A 478 -12.58 -28.05 -15.40
N SER A 479 -12.03 -27.11 -14.63
CA SER A 479 -10.89 -27.36 -13.74
C SER A 479 -11.28 -28.13 -12.47
N CYS A 480 -12.57 -28.35 -12.23
CA CYS A 480 -13.08 -29.14 -11.09
C CYS A 480 -14.42 -29.82 -11.38
N GLY A 481 -14.70 -30.94 -10.69
CA GLY A 481 -15.91 -31.75 -10.82
C GLY A 481 -15.73 -33.01 -11.69
N GLY A 482 -16.56 -34.04 -11.47
CA GLY A 482 -16.49 -35.33 -12.18
C GLY A 482 -17.35 -36.44 -11.57
N VAL A 483 -17.39 -37.62 -12.22
CA VAL A 483 -18.10 -38.81 -11.73
C VAL A 483 -17.09 -39.91 -11.39
N LEU A 484 -17.10 -40.40 -10.15
CA LEU A 484 -16.28 -41.52 -9.71
C LEU A 484 -17.11 -42.80 -9.73
N THR A 485 -16.67 -43.78 -10.51
CA THR A 485 -17.27 -45.12 -10.60
C THR A 485 -16.23 -46.16 -10.20
N GLY A 486 -16.51 -46.97 -9.18
CA GLY A 486 -15.58 -47.99 -8.68
C GLY A 486 -15.60 -48.18 -7.16
N MET A 487 -14.76 -49.08 -6.64
CA MET A 487 -14.67 -49.38 -5.19
C MET A 487 -13.88 -48.34 -4.37
N GLY A 488 -13.36 -47.28 -4.98
CA GLY A 488 -12.64 -46.18 -4.34
C GLY A 488 -12.00 -45.22 -5.35
N GLY A 489 -11.55 -44.04 -4.90
CA GLY A 489 -10.86 -43.05 -5.74
C GLY A 489 -10.44 -41.81 -4.95
N ILE A 490 -9.54 -41.00 -5.53
CA ILE A 490 -9.05 -39.75 -4.94
C ILE A 490 -9.50 -38.59 -5.83
N VAL A 491 -10.10 -37.57 -5.21
CA VAL A 491 -10.52 -36.33 -5.88
C VAL A 491 -9.46 -35.26 -5.63
N HIS A 492 -9.02 -34.58 -6.69
CA HIS A 492 -8.15 -33.41 -6.60
C HIS A 492 -8.96 -32.14 -6.89
N TYR A 493 -8.79 -31.11 -6.05
CA TYR A 493 -9.26 -29.75 -6.32
C TYR A 493 -8.33 -29.07 -7.35
N PRO A 494 -8.77 -28.06 -8.13
CA PRO A 494 -7.94 -27.48 -9.19
C PRO A 494 -6.59 -26.94 -8.71
N SER A 495 -5.56 -27.40 -9.45
CA SER A 495 -4.17 -26.95 -9.58
C SER A 495 -3.11 -27.54 -8.63
N PRO A 496 -2.06 -28.21 -9.17
CA PRO A 496 -0.88 -28.61 -8.41
C PRO A 496 0.10 -27.46 -8.07
N HIS A 497 -0.06 -26.24 -8.62
CA HIS A 497 1.03 -25.24 -8.65
C HIS A 497 0.65 -23.76 -8.43
N ILE A 498 -0.47 -23.42 -7.80
CA ILE A 498 -0.81 -22.01 -7.52
C ILE A 498 -1.29 -21.84 -6.07
N GLU A 499 -0.66 -20.92 -5.31
CA GLU A 499 -0.92 -20.66 -3.88
C GLU A 499 -2.08 -19.68 -3.61
N THR A 500 -2.79 -19.21 -4.62
CA THR A 500 -3.90 -18.26 -4.46
C THR A 500 -5.11 -18.66 -5.31
N TYR A 501 -6.27 -18.78 -4.67
CA TYR A 501 -7.53 -19.18 -5.29
C TYR A 501 -8.42 -17.98 -5.62
N ASP A 502 -9.11 -18.04 -6.77
CA ASP A 502 -10.22 -17.13 -7.06
C ASP A 502 -11.45 -17.48 -6.21
N HIS A 503 -11.94 -16.50 -5.47
CA HIS A 503 -13.19 -16.52 -4.74
C HIS A 503 -14.37 -16.85 -5.69
N ASN A 504 -15.41 -17.55 -5.20
CA ASN A 504 -16.69 -17.84 -5.89
C ASN A 504 -16.76 -19.05 -6.86
N ILE A 505 -15.80 -19.98 -6.84
CA ILE A 505 -15.91 -21.26 -7.58
C ILE A 505 -16.56 -22.35 -6.70
N SER A 506 -17.66 -22.96 -7.17
CA SER A 506 -18.31 -24.10 -6.53
C SER A 506 -18.16 -25.36 -7.37
N CYS A 507 -17.60 -26.43 -6.81
CA CYS A 507 -17.28 -27.68 -7.49
C CYS A 507 -18.13 -28.83 -6.94
N ALA A 508 -18.58 -29.76 -7.80
CA ALA A 508 -19.38 -30.91 -7.39
C ALA A 508 -18.88 -32.21 -8.03
N TRP A 509 -18.76 -33.27 -7.23
CA TRP A 509 -18.43 -34.62 -7.68
C TRP A 509 -19.58 -35.57 -7.38
N ARG A 510 -19.87 -36.48 -8.31
CA ARG A 510 -20.88 -37.51 -8.15
C ARG A 510 -20.18 -38.85 -7.94
N ILE A 511 -20.34 -39.46 -6.77
CA ILE A 511 -19.79 -40.78 -6.46
C ILE A 511 -20.90 -41.82 -6.64
N GLN A 512 -20.71 -42.77 -7.54
CA GLN A 512 -21.67 -43.85 -7.78
C GLN A 512 -21.12 -45.16 -7.22
N VAL A 513 -21.81 -45.69 -6.20
CA VAL A 513 -21.50 -47.00 -5.58
C VAL A 513 -22.72 -47.92 -5.62
N PRO A 514 -22.52 -49.25 -5.61
CA PRO A 514 -23.62 -50.22 -5.49
C PRO A 514 -24.42 -49.99 -4.19
N SER A 515 -25.74 -50.24 -4.22
CA SER A 515 -26.66 -50.00 -3.10
C SER A 515 -26.38 -50.81 -1.83
N THR A 516 -25.45 -51.77 -1.89
CA THR A 516 -25.06 -52.65 -0.78
C THR A 516 -23.84 -52.15 0.01
N LYS A 517 -23.33 -50.95 -0.30
CA LYS A 517 -22.10 -50.40 0.31
C LYS A 517 -22.30 -48.95 0.78
N ALA A 518 -21.56 -48.57 1.82
CA ALA A 518 -21.48 -47.19 2.33
C ALA A 518 -20.22 -46.50 1.78
N ILE A 519 -20.32 -45.20 1.52
CA ILE A 519 -19.19 -44.37 1.09
C ILE A 519 -18.50 -43.81 2.32
N ASN A 520 -17.18 -43.93 2.42
CA ASN A 520 -16.36 -43.23 3.40
C ASN A 520 -15.52 -42.17 2.67
N VAL A 521 -15.65 -40.90 3.05
CA VAL A 521 -14.95 -39.77 2.41
C VAL A 521 -13.98 -39.18 3.42
N THR A 522 -12.69 -39.21 3.11
CA THR A 522 -11.63 -38.68 3.98
C THR A 522 -10.99 -37.46 3.35
N LEU A 523 -10.96 -36.34 4.07
CA LEU A 523 -10.38 -35.07 3.63
C LEU A 523 -8.97 -34.95 4.19
N HIS A 524 -7.96 -35.04 3.33
CA HIS A 524 -6.57 -35.10 3.79
C HIS A 524 -5.93 -33.73 4.08
N LYS A 525 -6.41 -32.63 3.46
CA LYS A 525 -5.96 -31.25 3.73
C LYS A 525 -7.03 -30.24 3.32
N TYR A 526 -7.48 -29.39 4.24
CA TYR A 526 -8.22 -28.17 3.89
C TYR A 526 -7.70 -26.99 4.73
N TYR A 527 -7.68 -25.80 4.13
CA TYR A 527 -7.20 -24.56 4.74
C TYR A 527 -8.39 -23.61 4.91
N TYR A 528 -8.59 -23.09 6.11
CA TYR A 528 -9.55 -22.01 6.39
C TYR A 528 -8.81 -20.89 7.10
N CYS A 529 -8.83 -19.68 6.53
CA CYS A 529 -8.14 -18.49 7.06
C CYS A 529 -6.66 -18.71 7.46
N GLY A 530 -5.90 -19.45 6.63
CA GLY A 530 -4.45 -19.63 6.84
C GLY A 530 -4.05 -20.67 7.89
N VAL A 531 -4.99 -21.44 8.43
CA VAL A 531 -4.71 -22.51 9.41
C VAL A 531 -5.01 -23.89 8.78
N GLN A 532 -4.08 -24.84 8.92
CA GLN A 532 -4.21 -26.20 8.40
C GLN A 532 -4.98 -27.08 9.38
N TYR A 533 -6.09 -27.67 8.94
CA TYR A 533 -6.86 -28.62 9.73
C TYR A 533 -6.72 -30.04 9.17
N LEU A 534 -6.62 -31.03 10.07
CA LEU A 534 -6.73 -32.45 9.75
C LEU A 534 -8.03 -32.97 10.39
N GLY A 535 -8.96 -33.45 9.59
CA GLY A 535 -10.23 -33.97 10.07
C GLY A 535 -10.79 -35.04 9.14
N THR A 536 -11.31 -36.11 9.74
CA THR A 536 -12.16 -37.11 9.08
C THR A 536 -13.62 -36.75 9.38
N VAL A 537 -14.48 -36.67 8.36
CA VAL A 537 -15.93 -36.54 8.54
C VAL A 537 -16.57 -37.91 8.51
#